data_AF-A0A373BK00-F1
#
_entry.id   AF-A0A373BK00-F1
#
_cell.length_a   1.000
_cell.length_b   1.000
_cell.length_c   1.000
_cell.angle_alpha   90.00
_cell.angle_beta   90.00
_cell.angle_gamma   90.00
#
_symmetry.space_group_name_H-M   'P 1'
#
loop_
_entity.id
_entity.type
_entity.pdbx_description
1 polymer ?
#
loop_
_entity_poly.entity_id
_entity_poly.type
_entity_poly.pdbx_seq_one_letter_code
_entity_poly.pdbx_strand_id
1 'polypeptide(L)'
;MKALKRTLCSILICMLMMTNMAYAMPAISENSVDDDLRESVLLTDNEKTSSDSTNNSMRGIMLSAGLIEITNQEDGTLHISVDTYAHKIVDSIYQTVFLEVWDEKKENWVQVDHWDFEKSKDEDPELTSYHVGFTVTGCELNRYYRARAMHLVEWGDEAEAKVTQTNGVLLTDHAV
;
A
#
# COMPACT_ATOMS: atom_id res chain seq x y z
N MET A 1 -50.20 24.64 8.73
CA MET A 1 -49.20 23.94 9.59
C MET A 1 -49.02 22.46 9.30
N LYS A 2 -50.08 21.67 9.02
CA LYS A 2 -49.94 20.22 8.75
C LYS A 2 -49.12 19.91 7.48
N ALA A 3 -49.33 20.66 6.39
CA ALA A 3 -48.57 20.49 5.15
C ALA A 3 -47.09 20.86 5.29
N LEU A 4 -46.78 21.96 6.00
CA LEU A 4 -45.41 22.42 6.26
C LEU A 4 -44.62 21.43 7.13
N LYS A 5 -45.27 20.84 8.15
CA LYS A 5 -44.67 19.78 8.96
C LYS A 5 -44.44 18.49 8.15
N ARG A 6 -45.30 18.20 7.17
CA ARG A 6 -45.19 17.02 6.30
C ARG A 6 -44.06 17.17 5.26
N THR A 7 -43.86 18.36 4.71
CA THR A 7 -42.73 18.64 3.81
C THR A 7 -41.39 18.66 4.54
N LEU A 8 -41.31 19.23 5.75
CA LEU A 8 -40.10 19.18 6.58
C LEU A 8 -39.70 17.75 6.95
N CYS A 9 -40.67 16.90 7.29
CA CYS A 9 -40.42 15.49 7.61
C CYS A 9 -39.92 14.72 6.37
N SER A 10 -40.47 15.02 5.19
CA SER A 10 -40.06 14.37 3.93
C SER A 10 -38.63 14.75 3.52
N ILE A 11 -38.22 16.01 3.74
CA ILE A 11 -36.86 16.47 3.44
C ILE A 11 -35.84 15.81 4.38
N LEU A 12 -36.18 15.66 5.66
CA LEU A 12 -35.34 14.96 6.65
C LEU A 12 -35.11 13.49 6.27
N ILE A 13 -36.14 12.81 5.74
CA ILE A 13 -36.06 11.41 5.30
C ILE A 13 -35.22 11.27 4.02
N CYS A 14 -35.33 12.20 3.07
CA CYS A 14 -34.50 12.18 1.85
C CYS A 14 -33.01 12.44 2.13
N MET A 15 -32.67 13.24 3.14
CA MET A 15 -31.27 13.45 3.55
C MET A 15 -30.65 12.20 4.20
N LEU A 16 -31.46 11.35 4.85
CA LEU A 16 -31.01 10.07 5.40
C LEU A 16 -30.72 9.01 4.33
N MET A 17 -31.16 9.21 3.08
CA MET A 17 -30.91 8.28 1.96
C MET A 17 -29.64 8.61 1.16
N MET A 18 -28.95 9.70 1.49
CA MET A 18 -27.65 10.06 0.89
C MET A 18 -26.46 9.51 1.69
N THR A 19 -26.66 8.43 2.46
CA THR A 19 -25.53 7.77 3.13
C THR A 19 -24.61 7.20 2.06
N ASN A 20 -23.40 7.77 2.03
CA ASN A 20 -22.27 7.43 1.17
C ASN A 20 -22.22 5.93 0.87
N MET A 21 -22.16 5.57 -0.42
CA MET A 21 -21.54 4.31 -0.81
C MET A 21 -20.08 4.38 -0.40
N ALA A 22 -19.79 4.00 0.84
CA ALA A 22 -18.45 3.56 1.19
C ALA A 22 -18.28 2.24 0.45
N TYR A 23 -17.48 2.26 -0.63
CA TYR A 23 -16.94 1.02 -1.15
C TYR A 23 -16.20 0.35 0.02
N ALA A 24 -16.66 -0.85 0.37
CA ALA A 24 -16.00 -1.66 1.37
C ALA A 24 -14.70 -2.15 0.73
N MET A 25 -13.63 -1.37 0.87
CA MET A 25 -12.28 -1.90 0.73
C MET A 25 -12.21 -3.11 1.66
N PRO A 26 -11.82 -4.30 1.18
CA PRO A 26 -11.78 -5.48 2.01
C PRO A 26 -10.96 -5.15 3.26
N ALA A 27 -11.55 -5.41 4.43
CA ALA A 27 -10.90 -5.21 5.72
C ALA A 27 -9.85 -6.33 5.92
N ILE A 28 -8.80 -6.28 5.11
CA ILE A 28 -7.64 -7.16 5.25
C ILE A 28 -6.85 -6.59 6.42
N SER A 29 -7.18 -7.05 7.64
CA SER A 29 -6.42 -6.68 8.83
C SER A 29 -4.96 -7.10 8.65
N GLU A 30 -4.03 -6.32 9.20
CA GLU A 30 -2.60 -6.62 9.25
C GLU A 30 -2.30 -8.08 9.70
N ASN A 31 -3.21 -8.68 10.47
CA ASN A 31 -3.13 -10.05 11.00
C ASN A 31 -3.65 -11.15 10.04
N SER A 32 -4.09 -10.80 8.82
CA SER A 32 -4.66 -11.76 7.86
C SER A 32 -3.74 -12.07 6.68
N VAL A 33 -2.55 -11.46 6.64
CA VAL A 33 -1.50 -11.80 5.66
C VAL A 33 -0.38 -12.56 6.38
N ASP A 34 0.06 -13.64 5.74
CA ASP A 34 1.02 -14.65 6.20
C ASP A 34 2.17 -14.09 7.05
N ASP A 35 2.39 -14.68 8.23
CA ASP A 35 3.29 -14.29 9.33
C ASP A 35 4.79 -14.54 9.01
N ASP A 36 5.16 -14.68 7.73
CA ASP A 36 6.52 -15.06 7.28
C ASP A 36 7.29 -13.87 6.68
N LEU A 37 6.97 -12.64 7.13
CA LEU A 37 7.80 -11.48 6.80
C LEU A 37 9.15 -11.63 7.50
N ARG A 38 10.23 -11.59 6.71
CA ARG A 38 11.58 -11.61 7.25
C ARG A 38 11.80 -10.41 8.16
N GLU A 39 12.57 -10.63 9.21
CA GLU A 39 13.02 -9.55 10.08
C GLU A 39 13.81 -8.52 9.24
N SER A 40 13.39 -7.25 9.32
CA SER A 40 14.03 -6.15 8.61
C SER A 40 15.28 -5.70 9.36
N VAL A 41 16.38 -5.54 8.64
CA VAL A 41 17.61 -4.96 9.19
C VAL A 41 17.75 -3.48 8.82
N LEU A 42 18.59 -2.75 9.54
CA LEU A 42 19.05 -1.43 9.14
C LEU A 42 20.24 -1.61 8.20
N LEU A 43 20.13 -1.14 6.97
CA LEU A 43 21.21 -1.21 5.99
C LEU A 43 22.34 -0.25 6.36
N THR A 44 23.53 -0.51 5.83
CA THR A 44 24.65 0.41 6.01
C THR A 44 24.42 1.70 5.21
N ASP A 45 25.02 2.81 5.63
CA ASP A 45 24.76 4.14 5.02
C ASP A 45 25.14 4.23 3.53
N ASN A 46 25.96 3.30 3.04
CA ASN A 46 26.32 3.20 1.62
C ASN A 46 25.25 2.46 0.77
N GLU A 47 24.30 1.77 1.42
CA GLU A 47 23.23 1.00 0.78
C GLU A 47 21.95 1.83 0.70
N LYS A 48 21.80 2.53 -0.43
CA LYS A 48 20.76 3.55 -0.64
C LYS A 48 19.40 2.95 -1.00
N THR A 49 19.40 1.71 -1.48
CA THR A 49 18.21 1.05 -2.01
C THR A 49 17.97 -0.27 -1.30
N SER A 50 16.71 -0.56 -0.99
CA SER A 50 16.27 -1.86 -0.51
C SER A 50 15.03 -2.31 -1.26
N SER A 51 15.02 -3.57 -1.66
CA SER A 51 13.91 -4.18 -2.39
C SER A 51 13.49 -5.49 -1.75
N ASP A 52 12.21 -5.82 -1.82
CA ASP A 52 11.68 -7.13 -1.46
C ASP A 52 10.66 -7.62 -2.49
N SER A 53 10.47 -8.93 -2.56
CA SER A 53 9.55 -9.54 -3.52
C SER A 53 8.94 -10.85 -3.02
N THR A 54 7.67 -11.07 -3.33
CA THR A 54 6.99 -12.33 -2.99
C THR A 54 7.08 -13.34 -4.15
N ASN A 55 8.17 -14.10 -4.22
CA ASN A 55 8.33 -15.17 -5.22
C ASN A 55 8.27 -16.60 -4.59
N ASN A 56 7.46 -16.76 -3.53
CA ASN A 56 7.38 -18.02 -2.78
C ASN A 56 6.98 -19.22 -3.68
N SER A 57 7.44 -20.41 -3.29
CA SER A 57 7.19 -21.72 -3.92
C SER A 57 5.71 -22.07 -4.06
N MET A 58 4.86 -21.57 -3.16
CA MET A 58 3.40 -21.66 -3.28
C MET A 58 2.91 -20.51 -4.17
N ARG A 59 2.70 -20.81 -5.45
CA ARG A 59 2.19 -19.86 -6.44
C ARG A 59 0.73 -19.55 -6.14
N GLY A 60 0.35 -18.27 -6.20
CA GLY A 60 -1.05 -17.86 -6.19
C GLY A 60 -1.75 -18.38 -7.45
N ILE A 61 -3.07 -18.46 -7.40
CA ILE A 61 -3.92 -18.80 -8.54
C ILE A 61 -3.85 -17.68 -9.58
N MET A 62 -3.96 -16.42 -9.12
CA MET A 62 -3.87 -15.24 -9.98
C MET A 62 -2.72 -14.32 -9.59
N LEU A 63 -2.45 -14.08 -8.30
CA LEU A 63 -1.37 -13.19 -7.89
C LEU A 63 -0.01 -13.89 -8.09
N SER A 64 0.73 -13.40 -9.08
CA SER A 64 2.05 -13.90 -9.43
C SER A 64 3.10 -13.43 -8.42
N ALA A 65 3.35 -12.12 -8.38
CA ALA A 65 4.37 -11.51 -7.54
C ALA A 65 3.98 -10.09 -7.13
N GLY A 66 4.32 -9.72 -5.90
CA GLY A 66 4.44 -8.33 -5.46
C GLY A 66 5.92 -7.98 -5.31
N LEU A 67 6.28 -6.74 -5.65
CA LEU A 67 7.60 -6.18 -5.42
C LEU A 67 7.45 -4.79 -4.79
N ILE A 68 8.36 -4.46 -3.88
CA ILE A 68 8.51 -3.10 -3.38
C ILE A 68 9.99 -2.73 -3.34
N GLU A 69 10.29 -1.48 -3.63
CA GLU A 69 11.60 -0.87 -3.49
C GLU A 69 11.48 0.48 -2.79
N ILE A 70 12.40 0.74 -1.87
CA ILE A 70 12.65 2.06 -1.29
C ILE A 70 14.08 2.50 -1.62
N THR A 71 14.24 3.74 -2.05
CA THR A 71 15.53 4.34 -2.40
C THR A 71 15.69 5.70 -1.74
N ASN A 72 16.76 5.89 -0.96
CA ASN A 72 17.26 7.20 -0.56
C ASN A 72 17.84 7.90 -1.80
N GLN A 73 17.23 9.02 -2.20
CA GLN A 73 17.66 9.80 -3.37
C GLN A 73 18.84 10.74 -3.06
N GLU A 74 19.29 10.79 -1.80
CA GLU A 74 20.42 11.61 -1.35
C GLU A 74 20.23 13.11 -1.53
N ASP A 75 18.97 13.54 -1.64
CA ASP A 75 18.53 14.93 -1.75
C ASP A 75 17.49 15.30 -0.67
N GLY A 76 17.38 14.46 0.35
CA GLY A 76 16.41 14.58 1.44
C GLY A 76 15.05 13.96 1.12
N THR A 77 14.95 13.21 0.02
CA THR A 77 13.73 12.50 -0.38
C THR A 77 13.93 10.99 -0.48
N LEU A 78 12.83 10.26 -0.31
CA LEU A 78 12.75 8.83 -0.59
C LEU A 78 11.96 8.62 -1.87
N HIS A 79 12.39 7.69 -2.70
CA HIS A 79 11.56 7.17 -3.79
C HIS A 79 11.07 5.78 -3.42
N ILE A 80 9.77 5.53 -3.63
CA ILE A 80 9.17 4.22 -3.44
C ILE A 80 8.57 3.77 -4.77
N SER A 81 8.87 2.52 -5.12
CA SER A 81 8.30 1.83 -6.27
C SER A 81 7.59 0.57 -5.79
N VAL A 82 6.38 0.34 -6.28
CA VAL A 82 5.58 -0.85 -5.99
C VAL A 82 5.04 -1.45 -7.28
N ASP A 83 5.17 -2.77 -7.40
CA ASP A 83 4.71 -3.54 -8.54
C ASP A 83 3.88 -4.74 -8.08
N THR A 84 2.75 -4.96 -8.75
CA THR A 84 1.94 -6.17 -8.58
C THR A 84 1.75 -6.82 -9.94
N TYR A 85 1.97 -8.13 -10.01
CA TYR A 85 1.84 -8.93 -11.21
C TYR A 85 0.82 -10.04 -11.00
N ALA A 86 -0.04 -10.26 -11.99
CA ALA A 86 -0.98 -11.36 -12.07
C ALA A 86 -0.59 -12.36 -13.18
N HIS A 87 -0.98 -13.63 -13.01
CA HIS A 87 -0.77 -14.69 -13.99
C HIS A 87 -1.72 -14.60 -15.20
N LYS A 88 -2.87 -13.92 -15.03
CA LYS A 88 -3.93 -13.74 -16.02
C LYS A 88 -4.54 -12.35 -15.83
N ILE A 89 -5.42 -11.97 -16.76
CA ILE A 89 -6.21 -10.73 -16.66
C ILE A 89 -7.10 -10.84 -15.41
N VAL A 90 -7.06 -9.80 -14.58
CA VAL A 90 -7.86 -9.66 -13.35
C VAL A 90 -8.81 -8.47 -13.46
N ASP A 91 -9.78 -8.38 -12.53
CA ASP A 91 -10.77 -7.30 -12.53
C ASP A 91 -10.19 -6.01 -11.92
N SER A 92 -9.37 -6.14 -10.88
CA SER A 92 -8.72 -5.03 -10.20
C SER A 92 -7.41 -5.47 -9.56
N ILE A 93 -6.48 -4.52 -9.44
CA ILE A 93 -5.26 -4.62 -8.64
C ILE A 93 -5.24 -3.46 -7.66
N TYR A 94 -5.13 -3.77 -6.38
CA TYR A 94 -4.93 -2.77 -5.32
C TYR A 94 -3.54 -2.90 -4.70
N GLN A 95 -2.97 -1.75 -4.35
CA GLN A 95 -1.69 -1.63 -3.67
C GLN A 95 -1.85 -0.67 -2.50
N THR A 96 -1.55 -1.11 -1.29
CA THR A 96 -1.39 -0.21 -0.13
C THR A 96 0.07 -0.20 0.27
N VAL A 97 0.71 0.96 0.20
CA VAL A 97 2.11 1.17 0.60
C VAL A 97 2.15 1.86 1.95
N PHE A 98 2.88 1.29 2.90
CA PHE A 98 3.13 1.85 4.23
C PHE A 98 4.58 2.33 4.31
N LEU A 99 4.77 3.54 4.84
CA LEU A 99 6.09 4.04 5.24
C LEU A 99 6.25 3.90 6.74
N GLU A 100 7.36 3.31 7.15
CA GLU A 100 7.68 3.09 8.56
C GLU A 100 9.07 3.65 8.88
N VAL A 101 9.21 4.23 10.07
CA VAL A 101 10.47 4.77 10.59
C VAL A 101 10.95 3.92 11.77
N TRP A 102 12.26 3.73 11.87
CA TRP A 102 12.86 3.06 13.04
C TRP A 102 12.78 3.98 14.27
N ASP A 103 12.15 3.49 15.34
CA ASP A 103 12.11 4.15 16.65
C ASP A 103 13.15 3.51 17.57
N GLU A 104 14.28 4.18 17.76
CA GLU A 104 15.39 3.68 18.60
C GLU A 104 14.99 3.38 20.04
N LYS A 105 13.98 4.08 20.58
CA LYS A 105 13.54 3.87 21.97
C LYS A 105 12.71 2.61 22.11
N LYS A 106 11.95 2.26 21.08
CA LYS A 106 11.12 1.05 21.04
C LYS A 106 11.84 -0.14 20.44
N GLU A 107 12.99 0.10 19.81
CA GLU A 107 13.70 -0.89 18.99
C GLU A 107 12.74 -1.56 18.00
N ASN A 108 11.88 -0.74 17.37
CA ASN A 108 10.84 -1.24 16.47
C ASN A 108 10.45 -0.20 15.42
N TRP A 109 9.87 -0.69 14.34
CA TRP A 109 9.31 0.11 13.26
C TRP A 109 7.97 0.71 13.66
N VAL A 110 7.76 1.98 13.29
CA VAL A 110 6.52 2.71 13.53
C VAL A 110 6.02 3.27 12.21
N GLN A 111 4.78 2.93 11.83
CA GLN A 111 4.13 3.51 10.67
C GLN A 111 3.96 5.02 10.83
N VAL A 112 4.38 5.76 9.81
CA VAL A 112 4.31 7.22 9.75
C VAL A 112 3.41 7.71 8.61
N ASP A 113 3.23 6.92 7.56
CA ASP A 113 2.35 7.27 6.45
C ASP A 113 1.85 6.04 5.68
N HIS A 114 0.85 6.23 4.81
CA HIS A 114 0.38 5.22 3.86
C HIS A 114 -0.25 5.84 2.61
N TRP A 115 -0.24 5.08 1.51
CA TRP A 115 -0.88 5.44 0.24
C TRP A 115 -1.58 4.23 -0.37
N ASP A 116 -2.79 4.44 -0.85
CA ASP A 116 -3.59 3.44 -1.55
C ASP A 116 -3.64 3.74 -3.05
N PHE A 117 -3.47 2.72 -3.85
CA PHE A 117 -3.53 2.76 -5.30
C PHE A 117 -4.40 1.63 -5.82
N GLU A 118 -5.12 1.90 -6.91
CA GLU A 118 -6.01 0.95 -7.56
C GLU A 118 -5.89 1.11 -9.07
N LYS A 119 -5.96 -0.02 -9.78
CA LYS A 119 -6.19 -0.04 -11.22
C LYS A 119 -7.24 -1.09 -11.54
N SER A 120 -8.24 -0.70 -12.32
CA SER A 120 -9.35 -1.59 -12.72
C SER A 120 -9.23 -2.03 -14.18
N LYS A 121 -9.89 -3.14 -14.54
CA LYS A 121 -9.98 -3.61 -15.93
C LYS A 121 -10.71 -2.66 -16.87
N ASP A 122 -11.55 -1.77 -16.32
CA ASP A 122 -12.26 -0.76 -17.11
C ASP A 122 -11.27 0.30 -17.63
N GLU A 123 -10.19 0.54 -16.88
CA GLU A 123 -9.08 1.40 -17.27
C GLU A 123 -8.03 0.67 -18.13
N ASP A 124 -7.85 -0.63 -17.87
CA ASP A 124 -6.91 -1.50 -18.61
C ASP A 124 -7.53 -2.89 -18.89
N PRO A 125 -8.12 -3.11 -20.07
CA PRO A 125 -8.77 -4.38 -20.40
C PRO A 125 -7.83 -5.60 -20.39
N GLU A 126 -6.50 -5.40 -20.40
CA GLU A 126 -5.49 -6.45 -20.31
C GLU A 126 -4.74 -6.42 -18.96
N LEU A 127 -5.40 -5.93 -17.91
CA LEU A 127 -4.86 -5.75 -16.56
C LEU A 127 -4.22 -7.03 -16.02
N THR A 128 -2.91 -7.11 -16.16
CA THR A 128 -2.06 -8.21 -15.71
C THR A 128 -0.93 -7.71 -14.80
N SER A 129 -0.74 -6.39 -14.74
CA SER A 129 0.21 -5.75 -13.84
C SER A 129 -0.20 -4.32 -13.51
N TYR A 130 0.30 -3.84 -12.38
CA TYR A 130 0.18 -2.45 -11.98
C TYR A 130 1.45 -2.00 -11.28
N HIS A 131 2.00 -0.88 -11.73
CA HIS A 131 3.20 -0.26 -11.20
C HIS A 131 2.89 1.16 -10.76
N VAL A 132 3.39 1.52 -9.57
CA VAL A 132 3.33 2.89 -9.05
C VAL A 132 4.69 3.26 -8.48
N GLY A 133 5.22 4.39 -8.93
CA GLY A 133 6.43 5.01 -8.39
C GLY A 133 6.14 6.44 -7.92
N PHE A 134 6.58 6.80 -6.72
CA PHE A 134 6.34 8.13 -6.16
C PHE A 134 7.47 8.58 -5.22
N THR A 135 7.57 9.89 -5.01
CA THR A 135 8.56 10.50 -4.13
C THR A 135 7.90 10.93 -2.83
N VAL A 136 8.51 10.55 -1.71
CA VAL A 136 8.15 10.99 -0.37
C VAL A 136 9.07 12.12 0.05
N THR A 137 8.48 13.19 0.56
CA THR A 137 9.19 14.39 1.02
C THR A 137 8.79 14.73 2.45
N GLY A 138 9.59 15.56 3.13
CA GLY A 138 9.27 16.01 4.50
C GLY A 138 9.58 15.00 5.60
N CYS A 139 10.26 13.90 5.27
CA CYS A 139 10.81 12.96 6.24
C CYS A 139 11.94 13.60 7.06
N GLU A 140 12.12 13.15 8.29
CA GLU A 140 13.21 13.59 9.15
C GLU A 140 14.53 12.97 8.66
N LEU A 141 15.54 13.79 8.41
CA LEU A 141 16.85 13.33 7.96
C LEU A 141 17.58 12.54 9.05
N ASN A 142 18.53 11.70 8.65
CA ASN A 142 19.34 10.85 9.53
C ASN A 142 18.49 9.86 10.34
N ARG A 143 17.39 9.40 9.74
CA ARG A 143 16.52 8.36 10.27
C ARG A 143 16.42 7.22 9.27
N TYR A 144 16.26 6.00 9.78
CA TYR A 144 16.04 4.83 8.96
C TYR A 144 14.55 4.68 8.62
N TYR A 145 14.29 4.47 7.33
CA TYR A 145 12.95 4.24 6.80
C TYR A 145 12.90 2.92 6.05
N ARG A 146 11.78 2.20 6.19
CA ARG A 146 11.46 1.04 5.34
C ARG A 146 10.07 1.21 4.73
N ALA A 147 9.84 0.51 3.63
CA ALA A 147 8.54 0.45 3.00
C ALA A 147 7.97 -0.97 3.08
N ARG A 148 6.66 -1.06 3.26
CA ARG A 148 5.89 -2.31 3.21
C ARG A 148 4.73 -2.13 2.25
N ALA A 149 4.42 -3.14 1.44
CA ALA A 149 3.27 -3.10 0.54
C ALA A 149 2.36 -4.30 0.74
N MET A 150 1.06 -4.05 0.69
CA MET A 150 0.03 -5.05 0.44
C MET A 150 -0.30 -5.03 -1.05
N HIS A 151 -0.27 -6.21 -1.66
CA HIS A 151 -0.64 -6.44 -3.05
C HIS A 151 -1.90 -7.27 -3.06
N LEU A 152 -2.98 -6.77 -3.64
CA LEU A 152 -4.26 -7.48 -3.77
C LEU A 152 -4.66 -7.54 -5.23
N VAL A 153 -5.11 -8.70 -5.69
CA VAL A 153 -5.75 -8.86 -7.01
C VAL A 153 -7.12 -9.49 -6.82
N GLU A 154 -8.14 -9.00 -7.54
CA GLU A 154 -9.50 -9.54 -7.49
C GLU A 154 -9.97 -10.01 -8.87
N TRP A 155 -10.73 -11.10 -8.92
CA TRP A 155 -11.36 -11.62 -10.14
C TRP A 155 -12.69 -12.30 -9.82
N GLY A 156 -13.78 -11.79 -10.40
CA GLY A 156 -15.13 -12.23 -10.02
C GLY A 156 -15.39 -11.99 -8.53
N ASP A 157 -15.68 -13.08 -7.79
CA ASP A 157 -15.91 -13.06 -6.34
C ASP A 157 -14.68 -13.53 -5.53
N GLU A 158 -13.54 -13.73 -6.19
CA GLU A 158 -12.30 -14.24 -5.58
C GLU A 158 -11.23 -13.14 -5.49
N ALA A 159 -10.33 -13.28 -4.51
CA ALA A 159 -9.21 -12.37 -4.32
C ALA A 159 -7.98 -13.08 -3.73
N GLU A 160 -6.79 -12.57 -4.04
CA GLU A 160 -5.52 -13.03 -3.49
C GLU A 160 -4.68 -11.84 -3.03
N ALA A 161 -4.06 -11.99 -1.86
CA ALA A 161 -3.20 -10.97 -1.27
C ALA A 161 -1.80 -11.50 -0.96
N LYS A 162 -0.79 -10.64 -1.10
CA LYS A 162 0.59 -10.86 -0.62
C LYS A 162 1.14 -9.58 -0.02
N VAL A 163 2.16 -9.70 0.84
CA VAL A 163 2.87 -8.55 1.43
C VAL A 163 4.36 -8.66 1.15
N THR A 164 4.99 -7.52 0.86
CA THR A 164 6.44 -7.36 0.76
C THR A 164 6.93 -6.31 1.74
N GLN A 165 8.17 -6.43 2.23
CA GLN A 165 8.77 -5.51 3.19
C GLN A 165 10.26 -5.31 2.92
N THR A 166 10.68 -4.06 2.73
CA THR A 166 12.10 -3.73 2.55
C THR A 166 12.87 -3.77 3.88
N ASN A 167 14.19 -3.76 3.77
CA ASN A 167 15.05 -3.33 4.87
C ASN A 167 15.00 -1.80 5.03
N GLY A 168 15.54 -1.32 6.15
CA GLY A 168 15.68 0.09 6.45
C GLY A 168 16.81 0.75 5.68
N VAL A 169 16.52 1.82 4.94
CA VAL A 169 17.54 2.71 4.34
C VAL A 169 17.69 3.96 5.19
N LEU A 170 18.93 4.45 5.36
CA LEU A 170 19.18 5.74 6.01
C LEU A 170 18.82 6.86 5.04
N LEU A 171 17.96 7.80 5.47
CA LEU A 171 17.65 8.99 4.69
C LEU A 171 18.69 10.10 4.91
N THR A 172 19.32 10.55 3.81
CA THR A 172 20.30 11.65 3.79
C THR A 172 19.92 12.72 2.78
N ASP A 173 20.50 13.91 2.93
CA ASP A 173 20.36 15.06 2.01
C ASP A 173 21.62 15.34 1.18
N HIS A 174 22.54 14.38 1.18
CA HIS A 174 23.80 14.43 0.46
C HIS A 174 24.26 13.02 0.12
N ALA A 175 25.14 12.96 -0.89
CA ALA A 175 25.82 11.74 -1.26
C ALA A 175 26.71 11.23 -0.12
N VAL A 176 26.52 9.96 0.24
CA VAL A 176 27.37 9.22 1.20
C VAL A 176 28.42 8.41 0.45
#